data_AF-A0A950WL53-F1
#
_entry.id   AF-A0A950WL53-F1
#
_cell.length_a   1.000
_cell.length_b   1.000
_cell.length_c   1.000
_cell.angle_alpha   90.00
_cell.angle_beta   90.00
_cell.angle_gamma   90.00
#
_symmetry.space_group_name_H-M   'P 1'
#
loop_
_entity.id
_entity.type
_entity.pdbx_description
1 polymer ?
#
loop_
_entity_poly.entity_id
_entity_poly.type
_entity_poly.pdbx_seq_one_letter_code
_entity_poly.pdbx_strand_id
1 'polypeptide(L)' 'MPDTITPIEARILGSLVEKQLTTPDYYPLTLNTLVNACNQKN' A
#
# COMPACT_ATOMS: atom_id res chain seq x y z
N MET A 1 4.49 -5.61 -22.37
CA MET A 1 3.02 -5.80 -22.31
C MET A 1 2.48 -4.63 -21.49
N PRO A 2 1.34 -4.01 -21.82
CA PRO A 2 0.84 -2.94 -20.96
C PRO A 2 0.28 -3.63 -19.71
N ASP A 3 1.08 -3.66 -18.65
CA ASP A 3 0.70 -4.24 -17.37
C ASP A 3 -0.43 -3.39 -16.78
N THR A 4 -1.66 -3.78 -17.11
CA THR A 4 -2.87 -3.09 -16.67
C THR A 4 -3.03 -3.40 -15.19
N ILE A 5 -2.63 -2.43 -14.36
CA ILE A 5 -2.66 -2.55 -12.91
C ILE A 5 -4.11 -2.81 -12.48
N THR A 6 -4.35 -3.96 -11.86
CA THR A 6 -5.67 -4.28 -11.35
C THR A 6 -6.05 -3.30 -10.23
N PRO A 7 -7.34 -3.06 -9.95
CA PRO A 7 -7.76 -2.18 -8.86
C PRO A 7 -7.17 -2.56 -7.49
N ILE A 8 -6.86 -3.84 -7.29
CA ILE A 8 -6.22 -4.38 -6.08
C ILE A 8 -4.75 -3.97 -6.04
N GLU A 9 -4.01 -4.17 -7.12
CA GLU A 9 -2.59 -3.76 -7.21
C GLU A 9 -2.43 -2.24 -7.07
N ALA A 10 -3.35 -1.46 -7.66
CA ALA A 10 -3.38 -0.01 -7.49
C ALA A 10 -3.57 0.40 -6.02
N ARG A 11 -4.42 -0.32 -5.26
CA ARG A 11 -4.62 -0.11 -3.82
C ARG A 11 -3.34 -0.44 -3.03
N ILE A 12 -2.68 -1.55 -3.36
CA ILE A 12 -1.43 -1.97 -2.72
C ILE A 12 -0.35 -0.90 -2.92
N LEU A 13 -0.17 -0.43 -4.16
CA LEU A 13 0.76 0.64 -4.47
C LEU A 13 0.41 1.96 -3.77
N GLY A 14 -0.87 2.36 -3.78
CA GLY A 14 -1.32 3.56 -3.07
C GLY A 14 -1.07 3.48 -1.57
N SER A 15 -1.31 2.31 -0.96
CA SER A 15 -1.06 2.08 0.48
C SER A 15 0.42 2.15 0.82
N LEU A 16 1.30 1.62 -0.04
CA LEU A 16 2.75 1.73 0.14
C LEU A 16 3.23 3.18 0.04
N VAL A 17 2.78 3.93 -0.96
CA VAL A 17 3.16 5.33 -1.17
C VAL A 17 2.68 6.21 0.00
N GLU A 18 1.44 6.04 0.43
CA GLU A 18 0.88 6.81 1.55
C GLU A 18 1.68 6.55 2.84
N LYS A 19 1.98 5.29 3.18
CA LYS A 19 2.72 4.95 4.39
C LYS A 19 4.21 5.28 4.31
N GLN A 20 4.79 5.31 3.12
CA GLN A 20 6.14 5.83 2.92
C GLN A 20 6.23 7.34 3.21
N LEU A 21 5.19 8.11 2.83
CA LEU A 21 5.14 9.56 3.05
C LEU A 21 4.73 9.93 4.48
N THR A 22 3.72 9.24 5.03
CA THR A 22 3.14 9.56 6.35
C THR A 22 3.90 8.92 7.51
N THR A 23 4.54 7.77 7.28
CA THR A 23 5.25 6.99 8.32
C THR A 23 6.54 6.36 7.79
N PRO A 24 7.54 7.18 7.38
CA PRO A 24 8.80 6.67 6.84
C PRO A 24 9.59 5.81 7.85
N ASP A 25 9.40 6.04 9.15
CA ASP A 25 10.08 5.29 10.24
C ASP A 25 9.65 3.82 10.34
N TYR A 26 8.50 3.46 9.76
CA TYR A 26 7.98 2.08 9.76
C TYR A 26 8.28 1.32 8.47
N TYR A 27 9.17 1.86 7.62
CA TYR A 27 9.62 1.18 6.43
C TYR A 27 10.81 0.24 6.73
N PRO A 28 10.81 -1.03 6.27
CA PRO A 28 9.79 -1.66 5.44
C PRO A 28 8.55 -2.13 6.23
N LEU A 29 7.37 -1.93 5.65
CA LEU A 29 6.11 -2.44 6.21
C LEU A 29 6.07 -3.96 6.15
N THR A 30 5.55 -4.57 7.20
CA THR A 30 5.22 -6.01 7.22
C THR A 30 3.98 -6.32 6.37
N LEU A 31 3.81 -7.57 5.96
CA LEU A 31 2.62 -8.01 5.20
C LEU A 31 1.32 -7.66 5.93
N ASN A 32 1.27 -7.80 7.25
CA ASN A 32 0.09 -7.49 8.05
C ASN A 32 -0.22 -5.99 8.07
N THR A 33 0.80 -5.12 8.17
CA THR A 33 0.58 -3.68 8.15
C THR A 33 0.17 -3.17 6.76
N LEU A 34 0.66 -3.81 5.69
CA LEU A 34 0.21 -3.53 4.33
C LEU A 34 -1.26 -3.95 4.10
N VAL A 35 -1.64 -5.15 4.55
CA VAL A 35 -3.03 -5.64 4.45
C VAL A 35 -3.98 -4.74 5.25
N ASN A 36 -3.57 -4.32 6.45
CA ASN A 36 -4.35 -3.38 7.26
C ASN A 36 -4.48 -2.02 6.58
N ALA A 37 -3.43 -1.52 5.93
CA ALA A 37 -3.49 -0.27 5.17
C ALA A 37 -4.43 -0.37 3.95
N CYS A 38 -4.35 -1.46 3.18
CA CYS A 38 -5.25 -1.70 2.04
C CYS A 38 -6.73 -1.80 2.48
N ASN A 39 -6.99 -2.33 3.67
CA ASN A 39 -8.33 -2.51 4.24
C ASN A 39 -8.77 -1.37 5.16
N GLN A 40 -7.95 -0.32 5.32
CA GLN A 40 -8.27 0.84 6.15
C GLN A 40 -9.45 1.58 5.51
N LYS A 41 -10.62 1.51 6.16
CA LYS A 41 -11.76 2.37 5.82
C LYS A 41 -11.53 3.72 6.51
N ASN A 42 -11.42 4.79 5.72
CA ASN A 42 -11.53 6.15 6.24
C ASN A 42 -12.93 6.38 6.82
#